data_AF-A0A542ZX43-F1
#
_entry.id   AF-A0A542ZX43-F1
#
_cell.length_a   1.000
_cell.length_b   1.000
_cell.length_c   1.000
_cell.angle_alpha   90.00
_cell.angle_beta   90.00
_cell.angle_gamma   90.00
#
_symmetry.space_group_name_H-M   'P 1'
#
loop_
_entity.id
_entity.type
_entity.pdbx_description
1 polymer ?
#
loop_
_entity_poly.entity_id
_entity_poly.type
_entity_poly.pdbx_seq_one_letter_code
_entity_poly.pdbx_strand_id
1 'polypeptide(L)'
;MTITEQPPAVLAASPTPEPVASHADAPSARYDAPRQAEPRERRAALTAAMPQFDGEDRTRILGFVLQTLGLLLLSVVVQVLLFSPLQHHRAQHIAYNDLRYALANGTSPVGQLTTSDRLITPGTPIGVIHIPKLGLDEVFLSGTTSDILQSGPGHRRDTVLPGQLGASVVMGRQATFGGPFRKIGTLAIGDEITVTTGQGTAIYTIAGFRRAGDPLPASLGAGRGRLTLVTASGTPYLPTGVLRVDADLTSEAFPTPRSVISTAELSDDEQAFASDQAAWPWVIIWLAVWAGVVAVVIWLRNWWGRAQAYLVGAPVFVLISYLLTQSLFAVLPNLI
;
A
#
# COMPACT_ATOMS: atom_id res chain seq x y z
N MET A 1 13.02 70.07 -11.87
CA MET A 1 13.00 71.54 -11.81
C MET A 1 12.62 71.93 -10.39
N THR A 2 13.63 72.32 -9.62
CA THR A 2 13.64 73.44 -8.65
C THR A 2 12.48 73.69 -7.64
N ILE A 3 12.89 73.69 -6.35
CA ILE A 3 12.63 74.67 -5.25
C ILE A 3 11.27 74.55 -4.55
N THR A 4 11.20 74.43 -3.20
CA THR A 4 11.29 75.50 -2.17
C THR A 4 11.63 74.91 -0.79
N GLU A 5 12.79 75.19 -0.16
CA GLU A 5 13.10 76.20 0.91
C GLU A 5 12.14 76.18 2.16
N GLN A 6 12.52 75.82 3.40
CA GLN A 6 13.45 76.39 4.45
C GLN A 6 12.66 77.17 5.57
N PRO A 7 13.11 77.43 6.83
CA PRO A 7 13.71 76.69 7.99
C PRO A 7 12.91 77.00 9.32
N PRO A 8 13.45 77.20 10.58
CA PRO A 8 14.65 76.76 11.32
C PRO A 8 14.39 76.24 12.78
N ALA A 9 15.42 75.67 13.45
CA ALA A 9 15.71 75.76 14.91
C ALA A 9 17.05 75.01 15.18
N VAL A 10 18.22 75.65 15.31
CA VAL A 10 18.81 76.44 16.42
C VAL A 10 19.27 75.63 17.65
N LEU A 11 20.61 75.59 17.78
CA LEU A 11 21.51 75.45 18.95
C LEU A 11 21.38 74.26 19.93
N ALA A 12 22.45 73.46 19.99
CA ALA A 12 23.19 73.24 21.23
C ALA A 12 24.66 72.87 20.93
N ALA A 13 25.59 73.67 21.44
CA ALA A 13 27.03 73.48 21.38
C ALA A 13 27.51 72.59 22.55
N SER A 14 28.59 71.84 22.34
CA SER A 14 29.46 71.25 23.38
C SER A 14 30.73 70.65 22.75
N PRO A 15 31.86 70.56 23.47
CA PRO A 15 33.06 71.32 23.14
C PRO A 15 34.27 70.51 22.64
N THR A 16 35.25 71.29 22.16
CA THR A 16 36.64 70.97 21.77
C THR A 16 37.39 70.15 22.84
N PRO A 17 38.30 69.22 22.44
CA PRO A 17 38.95 68.27 23.35
C PRO A 17 40.06 68.89 24.22
N GLU A 18 40.11 68.49 25.49
CA GLU A 18 41.28 68.65 26.37
C GLU A 18 42.32 67.53 26.11
N PRO A 19 43.63 67.81 26.22
CA PRO A 19 44.68 66.83 26.02
C PRO A 19 44.96 66.06 27.32
N VAL A 20 44.71 64.74 27.33
CA VAL A 20 45.08 63.90 28.47
C VAL A 20 46.42 63.23 28.23
N ALA A 21 47.36 63.66 29.07
CA ALA A 21 48.61 63.08 29.52
C ALA A 21 49.06 61.70 28.96
N SER A 22 50.32 61.73 28.51
CA SER A 22 51.23 60.59 28.40
C SER A 22 51.25 59.75 29.69
N HIS A 23 50.81 58.49 29.58
CA HIS A 23 51.17 57.43 30.52
C HIS A 23 51.89 56.32 29.75
N ALA A 24 53.20 56.28 29.96
CA ALA A 24 54.03 55.12 29.72
C ALA A 24 53.63 53.95 30.64
N ASP A 25 53.98 52.74 30.20
CA ASP A 25 53.93 51.45 30.89
C ASP A 25 52.55 50.79 31.11
N ALA A 26 52.13 50.02 30.10
CA ALA A 26 51.24 48.87 30.28
C ALA A 26 51.94 47.60 29.75
N PRO A 27 51.96 46.49 30.52
CA PRO A 27 52.69 45.28 30.16
C PRO A 27 52.06 44.59 28.95
N SER A 28 52.89 44.13 28.02
CA SER A 28 52.49 43.32 26.88
C SER A 28 51.93 41.97 27.36
N ALA A 29 50.61 41.90 27.48
CA ALA A 29 49.92 40.63 27.67
C ALA A 29 50.20 39.74 26.44
N ARG A 30 50.99 38.67 26.63
CA ARG A 30 51.08 37.58 25.66
C ARG A 30 49.67 37.08 25.40
N TYR A 31 49.21 37.22 24.17
CA TYR A 31 48.09 36.44 23.67
C TYR A 31 48.59 35.00 23.51
N ASP A 32 48.43 34.19 24.55
CA ASP A 32 48.61 32.75 24.43
C ASP A 32 47.51 32.22 23.50
N ALA A 33 47.88 31.86 22.28
CA ALA A 33 46.97 31.22 21.34
C ALA A 33 46.37 29.96 22.02
N PRO A 34 45.05 29.70 21.91
CA PRO A 34 44.44 28.56 22.56
C PRO A 34 45.13 27.27 22.09
N ARG A 35 45.72 26.52 23.02
CA ARG A 35 46.35 25.22 22.72
C ARG A 35 45.35 24.37 21.94
N GLN A 36 45.68 24.03 20.70
CA GLN A 36 44.91 23.05 19.95
C GLN A 36 45.07 21.71 20.67
N ALA A 37 44.01 21.28 21.37
CA ALA A 37 44.01 20.01 22.08
C ALA A 37 44.41 18.88 21.12
N GLU A 38 45.36 18.07 21.54
CA GLU A 38 45.90 16.93 20.79
C GLU A 38 44.74 16.04 20.29
N PRO A 39 44.84 15.39 19.10
CA PRO A 39 43.76 14.56 18.55
C PRO A 39 43.23 13.49 19.50
N ARG A 40 44.08 13.03 20.43
CA ARG A 40 43.72 12.07 21.49
C ARG A 40 42.85 12.71 22.59
N GLU A 41 43.15 13.93 22.99
CA GLU A 41 42.35 14.67 23.99
C GLU A 41 40.99 15.08 23.43
N ARG A 42 40.92 15.49 22.16
CA ARG A 42 39.64 15.70 21.48
C ARG A 42 38.82 14.41 21.38
N ARG A 43 39.44 13.28 21.07
CA ARG A 43 38.76 11.98 21.06
C ARG A 43 38.27 11.58 22.45
N ALA A 44 39.09 11.76 23.49
CA ALA A 44 38.69 11.48 24.87
C ALA A 44 37.52 12.37 25.32
N ALA A 45 37.55 13.67 25.00
CA ALA A 45 36.47 14.61 25.29
C ALA A 45 35.18 14.26 24.52
N LEU A 46 35.28 13.86 23.24
CA LEU A 46 34.14 13.38 22.46
C LEU A 46 33.56 12.09 23.04
N THR A 47 34.40 11.17 23.51
CA THR A 47 33.94 9.89 24.10
C THR A 47 33.31 10.11 25.48
N ALA A 48 33.80 11.07 26.26
CA ALA A 48 33.23 11.47 27.55
C ALA A 48 31.92 12.28 27.40
N ALA A 49 31.73 12.95 26.27
CA ALA A 49 30.49 13.65 25.93
C ALA A 49 29.40 12.73 25.37
N MET A 50 29.70 11.48 25.03
CA MET A 50 28.69 10.50 24.65
C MET A 50 27.96 10.03 25.92
N PRO A 51 26.60 10.09 25.95
CA PRO A 51 25.84 9.61 27.09
C PRO A 51 26.16 8.13 27.35
N GLN A 52 26.75 7.84 28.50
CA GLN A 52 27.01 6.47 28.92
C GLN A 52 25.70 5.90 29.48
N PHE A 53 25.05 5.02 28.71
CA PHE A 53 23.87 4.32 29.20
C PHE A 53 24.28 3.26 30.23
N ASP A 54 23.85 3.45 31.47
CA ASP A 54 24.00 2.48 32.55
C ASP A 54 23.31 1.15 32.20
N GLY A 55 23.73 0.06 32.84
CA GLY A 55 23.16 -1.27 32.59
C GLY A 55 21.65 -1.32 32.76
N GLU A 56 21.11 -0.57 33.73
CA GLU A 56 19.67 -0.45 33.97
C GLU A 56 18.94 0.24 32.81
N ASP A 57 19.50 1.32 32.26
CA ASP A 57 18.90 2.05 31.14
C ASP A 57 18.87 1.21 29.86
N ARG A 58 19.92 0.41 29.62
CA ARG A 58 19.96 -0.53 28.50
C ARG A 58 18.83 -1.55 28.56
N THR A 59 18.57 -2.13 29.73
CA THR A 59 17.47 -3.11 29.89
C THR A 59 16.09 -2.48 29.69
N ARG A 60 15.89 -1.23 30.15
CA ARG A 60 14.64 -0.48 29.95
C ARG A 60 14.42 -0.14 28.48
N ILE A 61 15.44 0.34 27.78
CA ILE A 61 15.38 0.65 26.34
C ILE A 61 15.10 -0.62 25.55
N LEU A 62 15.79 -1.72 25.85
CA LEU A 62 15.56 -3.00 25.19
C LEU A 62 14.13 -3.50 25.39
N GLY A 63 13.63 -3.47 26.64
CA GLY A 63 12.25 -3.83 26.95
C GLY A 63 11.24 -2.97 26.20
N PHE A 64 11.51 -1.67 26.07
CA PHE A 64 10.68 -0.74 25.31
C PHE A 64 10.64 -1.05 23.81
N VAL A 65 11.81 -1.32 23.21
CA VAL A 65 11.92 -1.70 21.80
C VAL A 65 11.16 -2.99 21.54
N LEU A 66 11.35 -4.01 22.38
CA LEU A 66 10.64 -5.30 22.25
C LEU A 66 9.13 -5.14 22.42
N GLN A 67 8.67 -4.33 23.36
CA GLN A 67 7.24 -4.06 23.55
C GLN A 67 6.64 -3.34 22.35
N THR A 68 7.34 -2.35 21.80
CA THR A 68 6.90 -1.60 20.62
C THR A 68 6.85 -2.50 19.39
N LEU A 69 7.88 -3.32 19.16
CA LEU A 69 7.89 -4.31 18.09
C LEU A 69 6.77 -5.35 18.25
N GLY A 70 6.56 -5.84 19.47
CA GLY A 70 5.47 -6.77 19.78
C GLY A 70 4.09 -6.16 19.51
N LEU A 71 3.90 -4.88 19.86
CA LEU A 71 2.66 -4.16 19.58
C LEU A 71 2.45 -3.94 18.08
N LEU A 72 3.51 -3.64 17.32
CA LEU A 72 3.47 -3.53 15.87
C LEU A 72 3.03 -4.86 15.23
N LEU A 73 3.70 -5.96 15.59
CA LEU A 73 3.38 -7.29 15.08
C LEU A 73 1.95 -7.70 15.45
N LEU A 74 1.53 -7.48 16.70
CA LEU A 74 0.17 -7.76 17.15
C LEU A 74 -0.86 -6.94 16.35
N SER A 75 -0.58 -5.67 16.09
CA SER A 75 -1.47 -4.81 15.31
C SER A 75 -1.65 -5.34 13.88
N VAL A 76 -0.57 -5.81 13.24
CA VAL A 76 -0.63 -6.43 11.90
C VAL A 76 -1.45 -7.72 11.94
N VAL A 77 -1.23 -8.59 12.93
CA VAL A 77 -2.01 -9.84 13.08
C VAL A 77 -3.50 -9.53 13.26
N VAL A 78 -3.84 -8.58 14.13
CA VAL A 78 -5.22 -8.13 14.35
C VAL A 78 -5.83 -7.56 13.07
N GLN A 79 -5.08 -6.75 12.32
CA GLN A 79 -5.55 -6.19 11.05
C GLN A 79 -5.83 -7.28 10.01
N VAL A 80 -4.92 -8.23 9.85
CA VAL A 80 -5.08 -9.33 8.89
C VAL A 80 -6.27 -10.22 9.26
N LEU A 81 -6.40 -10.61 10.52
CA LEU A 81 -7.40 -11.60 10.93
C LEU A 81 -8.80 -11.00 11.17
N LEU A 82 -8.90 -9.75 11.62
CA LEU A 82 -10.18 -9.13 11.97
C LEU A 82 -10.64 -8.07 10.98
N PHE A 83 -9.76 -7.16 10.58
CA PHE A 83 -10.15 -6.00 9.77
C PHE A 83 -10.15 -6.29 8.28
N SER A 84 -9.19 -7.08 7.76
CA SER A 84 -9.10 -7.38 6.33
C SER A 84 -10.35 -8.07 5.76
N PRO A 85 -10.99 -9.05 6.44
CA PRO A 85 -12.22 -9.65 5.94
C PRO A 85 -13.40 -8.66 5.95
N LEU A 86 -13.47 -7.76 6.94
CA LEU A 86 -14.51 -6.73 7.01
C LEU A 86 -14.35 -5.71 5.88
N GLN A 87 -13.12 -5.31 5.56
CA GLN A 87 -12.82 -4.43 4.43
C GLN A 87 -13.24 -5.08 3.11
N HIS A 88 -12.85 -6.35 2.90
CA HIS A 88 -13.24 -7.12 1.72
C HIS A 88 -14.78 -7.22 1.59
N HIS A 89 -15.48 -7.62 2.66
CA HIS A 89 -16.95 -7.68 2.63
C HIS A 89 -17.60 -6.35 2.31
N ARG A 90 -17.12 -5.24 2.91
CA ARG A 90 -17.60 -3.90 2.58
C ARG A 90 -17.34 -3.57 1.11
N ALA A 91 -16.14 -3.83 0.62
CA ALA A 91 -15.77 -3.56 -0.77
C ALA A 91 -16.64 -4.35 -1.75
N GLN A 92 -16.87 -5.64 -1.49
CA GLN A 92 -17.76 -6.50 -2.28
C GLN A 92 -19.21 -6.02 -2.26
N HIS A 93 -19.73 -5.59 -1.12
CA HIS A 93 -21.07 -5.01 -1.07
C HIS A 93 -21.21 -3.73 -1.90
N ILE A 94 -20.20 -2.85 -1.87
CA ILE A 94 -20.18 -1.63 -2.70
C ILE A 94 -20.07 -2.01 -4.17
N ALA A 95 -19.11 -2.86 -4.53
CA ALA A 95 -18.88 -3.30 -5.90
C ALA A 95 -20.09 -4.00 -6.51
N TYR A 96 -20.82 -4.81 -5.73
CA TYR A 96 -22.06 -5.46 -6.18
C TYR A 96 -23.17 -4.45 -6.45
N ASN A 97 -23.33 -3.45 -5.58
CA ASN A 97 -24.33 -2.39 -5.78
C ASN A 97 -24.01 -1.54 -7.02
N ASP A 98 -22.73 -1.20 -7.20
CA ASP A 98 -22.26 -0.44 -8.36
C ASP A 98 -22.45 -1.23 -9.66
N LEU A 99 -22.08 -2.51 -9.66
CA LEU A 99 -22.30 -3.42 -10.79
C LEU A 99 -23.79 -3.56 -11.12
N ARG A 100 -24.63 -3.79 -10.10
CA ARG A 100 -26.09 -3.90 -10.28
C ARG A 100 -26.67 -2.63 -10.88
N TYR A 101 -26.20 -1.45 -10.44
CA TYR A 101 -26.60 -0.17 -11.01
C TYR A 101 -26.15 0.00 -12.46
N ALA A 102 -24.90 -0.37 -12.78
CA ALA A 102 -24.37 -0.30 -14.14
C ALA A 102 -25.09 -1.26 -15.10
N LEU A 103 -25.41 -2.47 -14.64
CA LEU A 103 -26.20 -3.45 -15.39
C LEU A 103 -27.63 -2.93 -15.66
N ALA A 104 -28.29 -2.39 -14.64
CA ALA A 104 -29.65 -1.86 -14.77
C ALA A 104 -29.73 -0.69 -15.77
N ASN A 105 -28.67 0.12 -15.88
CA ASN A 105 -28.59 1.25 -16.80
C ASN A 105 -27.94 0.91 -18.15
N GLY A 106 -27.53 -0.33 -18.38
CA GLY A 106 -26.84 -0.73 -19.61
C GLY A 106 -25.47 -0.06 -19.81
N THR A 107 -24.81 0.37 -18.73
CA THR A 107 -23.49 1.03 -18.76
C THR A 107 -22.35 0.14 -18.28
N SER A 108 -22.66 -1.12 -17.92
CA SER A 108 -21.62 -2.11 -17.57
C SER A 108 -20.65 -2.30 -18.74
N PRO A 109 -19.34 -2.27 -18.50
CA PRO A 109 -18.39 -2.48 -19.58
C PRO A 109 -18.49 -3.89 -20.16
N VAL A 110 -18.38 -3.98 -21.49
CA VAL A 110 -18.43 -5.25 -22.25
C VAL A 110 -17.13 -5.50 -23.04
N GLY A 111 -16.07 -4.73 -22.75
CA GLY A 111 -14.76 -4.86 -23.36
C GLY A 111 -13.71 -4.15 -22.50
N GLN A 112 -12.68 -3.59 -23.12
CA GLN A 112 -11.66 -2.78 -22.43
C GLN A 112 -12.00 -1.28 -22.39
N LEU A 113 -13.01 -0.86 -23.15
CA LEU A 113 -13.51 0.51 -23.22
C LEU A 113 -14.89 0.61 -22.58
N THR A 114 -15.18 1.78 -22.05
CA THR A 114 -16.50 2.24 -21.62
C THR A 114 -17.37 2.61 -22.81
N THR A 115 -18.66 2.85 -22.60
CA THR A 115 -19.61 3.34 -23.62
C THR A 115 -19.21 4.70 -24.23
N SER A 116 -18.28 5.43 -23.61
CA SER A 116 -17.76 6.72 -24.09
C SER A 116 -16.35 6.60 -24.69
N ASP A 117 -15.94 5.41 -25.15
CA ASP A 117 -14.63 5.13 -25.77
C ASP A 117 -13.41 5.49 -24.90
N ARG A 118 -13.59 5.49 -23.57
CA ARG A 118 -12.49 5.63 -22.61
C ARG A 118 -12.10 4.28 -22.04
N LEU A 119 -10.81 4.09 -21.78
CA LEU A 119 -10.31 2.91 -21.05
C LEU A 119 -11.03 2.78 -19.71
N ILE A 120 -11.37 1.55 -19.34
CA ILE A 120 -11.98 1.26 -18.05
C ILE A 120 -10.99 1.58 -16.95
N THR A 121 -11.42 2.38 -15.99
CA THR A 121 -10.62 2.69 -14.81
C THR A 121 -10.39 1.41 -14.00
N PRO A 122 -9.15 1.09 -13.62
CA PRO A 122 -8.89 -0.02 -12.69
C PRO A 122 -9.71 0.15 -11.40
N GLY A 123 -10.17 -0.98 -10.83
CA GLY A 123 -11.13 -1.02 -9.72
C GLY A 123 -12.60 -0.91 -10.15
N THR A 124 -12.90 -0.75 -11.45
CA THR A 124 -14.29 -0.77 -11.94
C THR A 124 -14.85 -2.19 -11.86
N PRO A 125 -16.03 -2.43 -11.25
CA PRO A 125 -16.69 -3.73 -11.26
C PRO A 125 -17.03 -4.18 -12.69
N ILE A 126 -16.69 -5.42 -13.05
CA ILE A 126 -16.89 -5.96 -14.40
C ILE A 126 -17.96 -7.05 -14.44
N GLY A 127 -18.04 -7.86 -13.39
CA GLY A 127 -18.96 -8.97 -13.34
C GLY A 127 -18.89 -9.73 -12.02
N VAL A 128 -19.68 -10.80 -11.94
CA VAL A 128 -19.71 -11.72 -10.81
C VAL A 128 -19.18 -13.07 -11.25
N ILE A 129 -18.27 -13.65 -10.46
CA ILE A 129 -17.83 -15.04 -10.60
C ILE A 129 -18.48 -15.89 -9.50
N HIS A 130 -19.13 -16.96 -9.90
CA HIS A 130 -19.77 -17.92 -9.01
C HIS A 130 -19.18 -19.31 -9.21
N ILE A 131 -18.75 -19.95 -8.12
CA ILE A 131 -18.21 -21.32 -8.12
C ILE A 131 -18.97 -22.13 -7.05
N PRO A 132 -20.02 -22.89 -7.43
CA PRO A 132 -20.91 -23.57 -6.47
C PRO A 132 -20.17 -24.48 -5.51
N LYS A 133 -19.17 -25.25 -6.02
CA LYS A 133 -18.36 -26.19 -5.23
C LYS A 133 -17.65 -25.53 -4.04
N LEU A 134 -17.31 -24.25 -4.18
CA LEU A 134 -16.58 -23.47 -3.17
C LEU A 134 -17.51 -22.58 -2.35
N GLY A 135 -18.78 -22.44 -2.74
CA GLY A 135 -19.67 -21.39 -2.23
C GLY A 135 -19.13 -19.98 -2.53
N LEU A 136 -18.35 -19.83 -3.61
CA LEU A 136 -17.74 -18.56 -4.00
C LEU A 136 -18.75 -17.77 -4.83
N ASP A 137 -18.98 -16.52 -4.45
CA ASP A 137 -19.82 -15.56 -5.16
C ASP A 137 -19.20 -14.17 -4.94
N GLU A 138 -18.39 -13.72 -5.90
CA GLU A 138 -17.52 -12.56 -5.76
C GLU A 138 -17.63 -11.67 -7.00
N VAL A 139 -17.68 -10.37 -6.79
CA VAL A 139 -17.55 -9.37 -7.86
C VAL A 139 -16.08 -9.25 -8.21
N PHE A 140 -15.76 -9.41 -9.49
CA PHE A 140 -14.41 -9.16 -10.00
C PHE A 140 -14.30 -7.79 -10.65
N LEU A 141 -13.17 -7.13 -10.41
CA LEU A 141 -12.90 -5.75 -10.80
C LEU A 141 -11.91 -5.69 -11.97
N SER A 142 -11.85 -4.58 -12.70
CA SER A 142 -10.81 -4.33 -13.71
C SER A 142 -9.46 -4.11 -13.02
N GLY A 143 -8.41 -4.79 -13.46
CA GLY A 143 -7.05 -4.62 -12.96
C GLY A 143 -6.64 -5.64 -11.90
N THR A 144 -5.33 -5.82 -11.75
CA THR A 144 -4.75 -6.91 -10.93
C THR A 144 -3.62 -6.44 -10.01
N THR A 145 -3.56 -5.14 -9.74
CA THR A 145 -2.61 -4.57 -8.77
C THR A 145 -2.93 -5.03 -7.36
N SER A 146 -1.94 -4.96 -6.47
CA SER A 146 -2.12 -5.39 -5.07
C SER A 146 -3.29 -4.67 -4.40
N ASP A 147 -3.43 -3.35 -4.58
CA ASP A 147 -4.52 -2.54 -4.02
C ASP A 147 -5.90 -3.01 -4.49
N ILE A 148 -6.09 -3.24 -5.80
CA ILE A 148 -7.36 -3.72 -6.35
C ILE A 148 -7.72 -5.10 -5.76
N LEU A 149 -6.73 -6.00 -5.67
CA LEU A 149 -6.96 -7.34 -5.16
C LEU A 149 -7.27 -7.40 -3.65
N GLN A 150 -7.14 -6.29 -2.91
CA GLN A 150 -7.66 -6.18 -1.53
C GLN A 150 -9.20 -6.07 -1.49
N SER A 151 -9.81 -5.63 -2.58
CA SER A 151 -11.27 -5.45 -2.69
C SER A 151 -11.99 -6.66 -3.28
N GLY A 152 -11.27 -7.56 -3.95
CA GLY A 152 -11.80 -8.79 -4.53
C GLY A 152 -10.98 -9.32 -5.70
N PRO A 153 -11.47 -10.33 -6.42
CA PRO A 153 -10.80 -10.82 -7.62
C PRO A 153 -10.65 -9.73 -8.68
N GLY A 154 -9.56 -9.77 -9.45
CA GLY A 154 -9.23 -8.78 -10.47
C GLY A 154 -9.09 -9.40 -11.85
N HIS A 155 -9.69 -8.82 -12.87
CA HIS A 155 -9.53 -9.19 -14.27
C HIS A 155 -8.30 -8.50 -14.86
N ARG A 156 -7.48 -9.28 -15.57
CA ARG A 156 -6.27 -8.79 -16.22
C ARG A 156 -6.63 -8.02 -17.49
N ARG A 157 -6.31 -6.73 -17.52
CA ARG A 157 -6.88 -5.75 -18.46
C ARG A 157 -6.50 -5.95 -19.93
N ASP A 158 -5.36 -6.58 -20.21
CA ASP A 158 -4.93 -6.94 -21.56
C ASP A 158 -5.59 -8.22 -22.10
N THR A 159 -6.47 -8.86 -21.33
CA THR A 159 -7.19 -10.08 -21.73
C THR A 159 -8.65 -9.80 -22.06
N VAL A 160 -9.31 -10.70 -22.79
CA VAL A 160 -10.75 -10.57 -23.10
C VAL A 160 -11.58 -10.71 -21.82
N LEU A 161 -12.80 -10.19 -21.81
CA LEU A 161 -13.67 -10.37 -20.66
C LEU A 161 -14.14 -11.83 -20.56
N PRO A 162 -14.42 -12.35 -19.35
CA PRO A 162 -15.05 -13.64 -19.20
C PRO A 162 -16.37 -13.72 -19.99
N GLY A 163 -16.56 -14.83 -20.70
CA GLY A 163 -17.65 -15.12 -21.63
C GLY A 163 -17.32 -14.85 -23.10
N GLN A 164 -16.21 -14.16 -23.39
CA GLN A 164 -15.79 -13.84 -24.76
C GLN A 164 -14.90 -14.91 -25.39
N LEU A 165 -14.72 -14.83 -26.70
CA LEU A 165 -13.77 -15.65 -27.45
C LEU A 165 -12.33 -15.27 -27.10
N GLY A 166 -11.49 -16.26 -26.81
CA GLY A 166 -10.11 -16.06 -26.39
C GLY A 166 -9.87 -16.36 -24.91
N ALA A 167 -8.69 -15.98 -24.42
CA ALA A 167 -8.26 -16.24 -23.06
C ALA A 167 -8.57 -15.05 -22.15
N SER A 168 -9.28 -15.30 -21.06
CA SER A 168 -9.53 -14.35 -19.99
C SER A 168 -8.75 -14.77 -18.74
N VAL A 169 -8.19 -13.81 -18.02
CA VAL A 169 -7.44 -14.08 -16.78
C VAL A 169 -8.06 -13.30 -15.64
N VAL A 170 -8.37 -14.01 -14.56
CA VAL A 170 -8.82 -13.44 -13.29
C VAL A 170 -7.87 -13.86 -12.19
N MET A 171 -7.37 -12.90 -11.42
CA MET A 171 -6.46 -13.12 -10.30
C MET A 171 -7.18 -12.89 -8.99
N GLY A 172 -6.78 -13.59 -7.93
CA GLY A 172 -7.35 -13.40 -6.60
C GLY A 172 -6.40 -13.83 -5.50
N ARG A 173 -6.50 -13.16 -4.34
CA ARG A 173 -5.67 -13.46 -3.17
C ARG A 173 -5.97 -14.85 -2.60
N GLN A 174 -4.91 -15.50 -2.10
CA GLN A 174 -5.01 -16.81 -1.45
C GLN A 174 -5.40 -16.69 0.03
N ALA A 175 -4.94 -15.69 0.77
CA ALA A 175 -5.04 -15.70 2.23
C ALA A 175 -5.60 -14.40 2.84
N THR A 176 -5.11 -13.24 2.42
CA THR A 176 -5.51 -11.95 3.00
C THR A 176 -6.75 -11.36 2.31
N PHE A 177 -7.41 -10.40 2.96
CA PHE A 177 -8.63 -9.74 2.46
C PHE A 177 -9.70 -10.73 2.01
N GLY A 178 -10.15 -11.57 2.94
CA GLY A 178 -11.10 -12.66 2.66
C GLY A 178 -10.48 -13.90 2.00
N GLY A 179 -9.44 -13.73 1.18
CA GLY A 179 -8.77 -14.80 0.44
C GLY A 179 -9.74 -15.50 -0.52
N PRO A 180 -10.34 -14.78 -1.49
CA PRO A 180 -11.41 -15.33 -2.33
C PRO A 180 -10.96 -16.61 -3.05
N PHE A 181 -9.69 -16.69 -3.48
CA PHE A 181 -9.19 -17.85 -4.21
C PHE A 181 -8.48 -18.89 -3.34
N ARG A 182 -8.60 -18.81 -2.01
CA ARG A 182 -7.98 -19.74 -1.05
C ARG A 182 -8.19 -21.22 -1.38
N LYS A 183 -9.37 -21.57 -1.94
CA LYS A 183 -9.80 -22.96 -2.15
C LYS A 183 -9.86 -23.38 -3.62
N ILE A 184 -9.45 -22.55 -4.58
CA ILE A 184 -9.59 -22.94 -6.01
C ILE A 184 -8.75 -24.17 -6.38
N GLY A 185 -7.67 -24.44 -5.64
CA GLY A 185 -6.87 -25.67 -5.80
C GLY A 185 -7.54 -26.95 -5.30
N THR A 186 -8.74 -26.86 -4.70
CA THR A 186 -9.53 -28.03 -4.26
C THR A 186 -10.60 -28.43 -5.27
N LEU A 187 -10.75 -27.66 -6.35
CA LEU A 187 -11.64 -28.00 -7.46
C LEU A 187 -11.18 -29.28 -8.16
N ALA A 188 -12.10 -29.92 -8.88
CA ALA A 188 -11.83 -31.04 -9.75
C ALA A 188 -12.10 -30.67 -11.22
N ILE A 189 -11.45 -31.38 -12.14
CA ILE A 189 -11.79 -31.32 -13.56
C ILE A 189 -13.28 -31.68 -13.71
N GLY A 190 -14.02 -30.91 -14.50
CA GLY A 190 -15.46 -31.06 -14.63
C GLY A 190 -16.30 -30.19 -13.70
N ASP A 191 -15.74 -29.60 -12.64
CA ASP A 191 -16.49 -28.64 -11.81
C ASP A 191 -16.83 -27.39 -12.64
N GLU A 192 -17.99 -26.78 -12.37
CA GLU A 192 -18.49 -25.62 -13.11
C GLU A 192 -18.12 -24.29 -12.45
N ILE A 193 -17.91 -23.28 -13.30
CA ILE A 193 -17.80 -21.87 -12.93
C ILE A 193 -18.81 -21.10 -13.77
N THR A 194 -19.61 -20.26 -13.13
CA THR A 194 -20.52 -19.35 -13.81
C THR A 194 -19.98 -17.93 -13.69
N VAL A 195 -19.91 -17.21 -14.81
CA VAL A 195 -19.50 -15.81 -14.82
C VAL A 195 -20.59 -14.96 -15.46
N THR A 196 -21.04 -13.91 -14.77
CA THR A 196 -22.05 -12.99 -15.28
C THR A 196 -21.43 -11.60 -15.46
N THR A 197 -21.49 -11.08 -16.69
CA THR A 197 -21.00 -9.75 -17.07
C THR A 197 -22.13 -8.92 -17.68
N GLY A 198 -21.81 -7.71 -18.17
CA GLY A 198 -22.74 -6.90 -18.96
C GLY A 198 -23.25 -7.56 -20.24
N GLN A 199 -22.60 -8.62 -20.74
CA GLN A 199 -23.05 -9.36 -21.93
C GLN A 199 -24.01 -10.52 -21.61
N GLY A 200 -24.05 -10.96 -20.36
CA GLY A 200 -24.85 -12.10 -19.93
C GLY A 200 -24.05 -13.10 -19.11
N THR A 201 -24.58 -14.32 -19.02
CA THR A 201 -24.02 -15.41 -18.22
C THR A 201 -23.28 -16.40 -19.11
N ALA A 202 -22.03 -16.68 -18.75
CA ALA A 202 -21.16 -17.66 -19.37
C ALA A 202 -20.86 -18.81 -18.41
N ILE A 203 -20.85 -20.04 -18.93
CA ILE A 203 -20.56 -21.25 -18.16
C ILE A 203 -19.21 -21.80 -18.61
N TYR A 204 -18.37 -22.11 -17.63
CA TYR A 204 -17.06 -22.70 -17.81
C TYR A 204 -16.97 -24.01 -17.04
N THR A 205 -16.16 -24.93 -17.56
CA THR A 205 -15.86 -26.21 -16.90
C THR A 205 -14.37 -26.34 -16.67
N ILE A 206 -13.95 -26.69 -15.45
CA ILE A 206 -12.53 -26.86 -15.11
C ILE A 206 -11.90 -27.91 -16.03
N ALA A 207 -10.83 -27.52 -16.71
CA ALA A 207 -10.08 -28.35 -17.65
C ALA A 207 -8.74 -28.82 -17.06
N GLY A 208 -8.11 -28.04 -16.18
CA GLY A 208 -6.84 -28.42 -15.60
C GLY A 208 -6.22 -27.43 -14.62
N PHE A 209 -5.09 -27.84 -14.06
CA PHE A 209 -4.33 -27.09 -13.06
C PHE A 209 -2.88 -26.97 -13.52
N ARG A 210 -2.32 -25.78 -13.38
CA ARG A 210 -0.93 -25.49 -13.74
C ARG A 210 -0.23 -24.73 -12.63
N ARG A 211 1.06 -24.98 -12.46
CA ARG A 211 1.96 -24.32 -11.53
C ARG A 211 3.04 -23.53 -12.28
N ALA A 212 3.88 -22.82 -11.55
CA ALA A 212 5.05 -22.18 -12.14
C ALA A 212 5.97 -23.24 -12.79
N GLY A 213 6.37 -22.99 -14.04
CA GLY A 213 7.20 -23.91 -14.84
C GLY A 213 6.42 -24.90 -15.72
N ASP A 214 5.12 -25.06 -15.49
CA ASP A 214 4.28 -25.90 -16.37
C ASP A 214 4.16 -25.28 -17.77
N PRO A 215 3.97 -26.11 -18.82
CA PRO A 215 3.83 -25.61 -20.18
C PRO A 215 2.65 -24.63 -20.30
N LEU A 216 2.77 -23.74 -21.29
CA LEU A 216 1.65 -22.89 -21.68
C LEU A 216 0.47 -23.76 -22.10
N PRO A 217 -0.77 -23.30 -21.82
CA PRO A 217 -1.94 -24.04 -22.23
C PRO A 217 -1.96 -24.16 -23.76
N ALA A 218 -2.52 -25.26 -24.26
CA ALA A 218 -2.71 -25.44 -25.70
C ALA A 218 -3.45 -24.24 -26.29
N SER A 219 -3.02 -23.81 -27.49
CA SER A 219 -3.66 -22.71 -28.21
C SER A 219 -5.16 -22.99 -28.33
N LEU A 220 -5.96 -21.97 -28.07
CA LEU A 220 -7.40 -22.07 -28.24
C LEU A 220 -7.70 -22.24 -29.73
N GLY A 221 -8.51 -23.24 -30.07
CA GLY A 221 -9.06 -23.37 -31.41
C GLY A 221 -9.98 -22.18 -31.73
N ALA A 222 -10.26 -21.96 -33.02
CA ALA A 222 -11.20 -20.92 -33.44
C ALA A 222 -12.56 -21.08 -32.74
N GLY A 223 -13.14 -19.97 -32.27
CA GLY A 223 -14.45 -19.98 -31.63
C GLY A 223 -14.48 -20.52 -30.19
N ARG A 224 -13.32 -20.69 -29.53
CA ARG A 224 -13.24 -21.16 -28.12
C ARG A 224 -12.87 -20.02 -27.17
N GLY A 225 -13.38 -20.12 -25.94
CA GLY A 225 -13.01 -19.26 -24.82
C GLY A 225 -12.39 -20.07 -23.69
N ARG A 226 -11.49 -19.47 -22.90
CA ARG A 226 -10.92 -20.08 -21.69
C ARG A 226 -10.76 -19.04 -20.60
N LEU A 227 -11.17 -19.40 -19.39
CA LEU A 227 -10.94 -18.63 -18.18
C LEU A 227 -9.77 -19.24 -17.42
N THR A 228 -8.78 -18.42 -17.05
CA THR A 228 -7.69 -18.83 -16.16
C THR A 228 -7.85 -18.09 -14.84
N LEU A 229 -8.09 -18.83 -13.76
CA LEU A 229 -8.03 -18.30 -12.40
C LEU A 229 -6.60 -18.40 -11.88
N VAL A 230 -6.07 -17.33 -11.31
CA VAL A 230 -4.68 -17.26 -10.85
C VAL A 230 -4.64 -16.88 -9.36
N THR A 231 -3.90 -17.64 -8.57
CA THR A 231 -3.69 -17.36 -7.15
C THR A 231 -2.33 -17.87 -6.68
N ALA A 232 -1.99 -17.61 -5.42
CA ALA A 232 -0.80 -18.17 -4.80
C ALA A 232 -0.99 -19.65 -4.42
N SER A 233 0.08 -20.43 -4.54
CA SER A 233 0.15 -21.84 -4.14
C SER A 233 1.02 -21.99 -2.89
N GLY A 234 0.82 -23.09 -2.15
CA GLY A 234 1.57 -23.37 -0.92
C GLY A 234 0.78 -23.00 0.34
N THR A 235 1.49 -22.77 1.43
CA THR A 235 0.89 -22.45 2.73
C THR A 235 0.33 -21.02 2.71
N PRO A 236 -0.88 -20.76 3.26
CA PRO A 236 -1.39 -19.40 3.40
C PRO A 236 -0.35 -18.48 4.03
N TYR A 237 -0.22 -17.25 3.50
CA TYR A 237 0.78 -16.24 3.89
C TYR A 237 2.26 -16.58 3.58
N LEU A 238 2.58 -17.81 3.17
CA LEU A 238 3.93 -18.27 2.82
C LEU A 238 3.88 -19.01 1.47
N PRO A 239 3.62 -18.28 0.38
CA PRO A 239 3.42 -18.88 -0.92
C PRO A 239 4.73 -19.44 -1.50
N THR A 240 4.64 -20.56 -2.20
CA THR A 240 5.77 -21.22 -2.86
C THR A 240 5.80 -21.00 -4.38
N GLY A 241 4.75 -20.41 -4.94
CA GLY A 241 4.64 -20.17 -6.38
C GLY A 241 3.21 -19.86 -6.80
N VAL A 242 2.94 -19.84 -8.11
CA VAL A 242 1.62 -19.55 -8.69
C VAL A 242 0.83 -20.84 -8.93
N LEU A 243 -0.46 -20.83 -8.59
CA LEU A 243 -1.46 -21.78 -9.06
C LEU A 243 -2.33 -21.12 -10.15
N ARG A 244 -2.50 -21.80 -11.28
CA ARG A 244 -3.41 -21.44 -12.37
C ARG A 244 -4.43 -22.55 -12.53
N VAL A 245 -5.71 -22.20 -12.56
CA VAL A 245 -6.80 -23.13 -12.83
C VAL A 245 -7.41 -22.73 -14.16
N ASP A 246 -7.30 -23.60 -15.16
CA ASP A 246 -7.85 -23.37 -16.49
C ASP A 246 -9.25 -23.98 -16.56
N ALA A 247 -10.20 -23.21 -17.11
CA ALA A 247 -11.56 -23.64 -17.35
C ALA A 247 -11.98 -23.30 -18.78
N ASP A 248 -12.53 -24.26 -19.50
CA ASP A 248 -12.96 -24.09 -20.89
C ASP A 248 -14.40 -23.60 -20.93
N LEU A 249 -14.67 -22.64 -21.83
CA LEU A 249 -16.01 -22.10 -22.04
C LEU A 249 -16.91 -23.17 -22.67
N THR A 250 -18.02 -23.48 -22.02
CA THR A 250 -18.99 -24.50 -22.47
C THR A 250 -20.30 -23.90 -22.96
N SER A 251 -20.64 -22.68 -22.55
CA SER A 251 -21.74 -21.92 -23.13
C SER A 251 -21.37 -21.30 -24.48
N GLU A 252 -22.37 -20.75 -25.19
CA GLU A 252 -22.12 -19.92 -26.37
C GLU A 252 -21.24 -18.71 -25.97
N ALA A 253 -20.26 -18.39 -26.82
CA ALA A 253 -19.35 -17.29 -26.58
C ALA A 253 -19.95 -15.95 -27.03
N PHE A 254 -19.75 -14.92 -26.22
CA PHE A 254 -20.15 -13.58 -26.58
C PHE A 254 -19.23 -12.95 -27.63
N PRO A 255 -19.74 -12.01 -28.44
CA PRO A 255 -18.91 -11.21 -29.34
C PRO A 255 -17.78 -10.54 -28.58
N THR A 256 -16.57 -10.62 -29.13
CA THR A 256 -15.36 -10.06 -28.52
C THR A 256 -15.04 -8.73 -29.18
N PRO A 257 -15.11 -7.60 -28.47
CA PRO A 257 -14.68 -6.32 -29.00
C PRO A 257 -13.21 -6.31 -29.36
N ARG A 258 -12.80 -5.34 -30.18
CA ARG A 258 -11.38 -5.16 -30.52
C ARG A 258 -10.58 -4.85 -29.25
N SER A 259 -9.49 -5.59 -29.03
CA SER A 259 -8.54 -5.29 -27.96
C SER A 259 -7.80 -3.99 -28.27
N VAL A 260 -7.69 -3.13 -27.27
CA VAL A 260 -7.03 -1.83 -27.30
C VAL A 260 -5.80 -1.81 -26.39
N ILE A 261 -5.81 -2.60 -25.31
CA ILE A 261 -4.68 -2.79 -24.41
C ILE A 261 -3.88 -3.98 -24.91
N SER A 262 -2.59 -3.77 -25.14
CA SER A 262 -1.62 -4.83 -25.40
C SER A 262 -0.91 -5.25 -24.12
N THR A 263 -0.38 -6.47 -24.08
CA THR A 263 0.41 -6.95 -22.94
C THR A 263 1.65 -6.08 -22.65
N ALA A 264 2.19 -5.39 -23.65
CA ALA A 264 3.32 -4.47 -23.49
C ALA A 264 2.95 -3.15 -22.78
N GLU A 265 1.66 -2.79 -22.75
CA GLU A 265 1.14 -1.60 -22.07
C GLU A 265 0.61 -1.92 -20.67
N LEU A 266 0.56 -3.20 -20.30
CA LEU A 266 0.20 -3.62 -18.96
C LEU A 266 1.32 -3.23 -17.99
N SER A 267 0.95 -2.60 -16.87
CA SER A 267 1.90 -2.19 -15.85
C SER A 267 2.50 -3.41 -15.15
N ASP A 268 3.78 -3.32 -14.76
CA ASP A 268 4.50 -4.44 -14.14
C ASP A 268 3.89 -4.87 -12.79
N ASP A 269 3.21 -3.97 -12.09
CA ASP A 269 2.50 -4.21 -10.84
C ASP A 269 1.22 -5.06 -10.97
N GLU A 270 0.78 -5.34 -12.20
CA GLU A 270 -0.36 -6.21 -12.52
C GLU A 270 0.05 -7.66 -12.81
N GLN A 271 1.35 -7.96 -12.81
CA GLN A 271 1.80 -9.34 -12.98
C GLN A 271 1.54 -10.18 -11.71
N ALA A 272 1.44 -11.50 -11.86
CA ALA A 272 1.28 -12.40 -10.71
C ALA A 272 2.49 -12.30 -9.77
N PHE A 273 2.25 -12.12 -8.46
CA PHE A 273 3.24 -11.81 -7.43
C PHE A 273 3.95 -10.46 -7.57
N ALA A 274 3.45 -9.57 -8.42
CA ALA A 274 3.94 -8.21 -8.46
C ALA A 274 3.45 -7.40 -7.25
N SER A 275 4.14 -6.30 -7.00
CA SER A 275 3.92 -5.39 -5.88
C SER A 275 4.04 -3.95 -6.35
N ASP A 276 3.30 -3.03 -5.72
CA ASP A 276 3.46 -1.61 -5.99
C ASP A 276 4.69 -1.04 -5.24
N GLN A 277 5.80 -0.89 -5.96
CA GLN A 277 7.01 -0.31 -5.40
C GLN A 277 6.88 1.19 -5.09
N ALA A 278 5.93 1.89 -5.71
CA ALA A 278 5.70 3.31 -5.45
C ALA A 278 5.04 3.56 -4.08
N ALA A 279 4.56 2.50 -3.41
CA ALA A 279 3.95 2.60 -2.08
C ALA A 279 4.96 2.64 -0.91
N TRP A 280 6.25 2.36 -1.13
CA TRP A 280 7.28 2.37 -0.06
C TRP A 280 7.37 3.68 0.75
N PRO A 281 7.37 4.88 0.12
CA PRO A 281 7.41 6.13 0.87
C PRO A 281 6.26 6.25 1.89
N TRP A 282 5.07 5.78 1.52
CA TRP A 282 3.91 5.79 2.42
C TRP A 282 4.08 4.82 3.59
N VAL A 283 4.65 3.64 3.36
CA VAL A 283 4.99 2.71 4.45
C VAL A 283 5.94 3.35 5.45
N ILE A 284 6.99 4.02 4.96
CA ILE A 284 7.98 4.70 5.83
C ILE A 284 7.33 5.83 6.62
N ILE A 285 6.52 6.66 5.96
CA ILE A 285 5.79 7.77 6.60
C ILE A 285 4.88 7.23 7.69
N TRP A 286 4.03 6.25 7.38
CA TRP A 286 3.10 5.70 8.35
C TRP A 286 3.80 4.95 9.48
N LEU A 287 4.93 4.29 9.23
CA LEU A 287 5.73 3.65 10.27
C LEU A 287 6.33 4.69 11.23
N ALA A 288 6.82 5.81 10.71
CA ALA A 288 7.33 6.92 11.52
C ALA A 288 6.21 7.58 12.34
N VAL A 289 5.04 7.83 11.73
CA VAL A 289 3.86 8.35 12.43
C VAL A 289 3.40 7.36 13.50
N TRP A 290 3.38 6.06 13.21
CA TRP A 290 3.02 5.01 14.17
C TRP A 290 3.95 5.01 15.38
N ALA A 291 5.26 5.07 15.16
CA ALA A 291 6.24 5.17 16.25
C ALA A 291 6.08 6.48 17.04
N GLY A 292 5.79 7.58 16.36
CA GLY A 292 5.47 8.88 16.98
C GLY A 292 4.23 8.82 17.87
N VAL A 293 3.15 8.16 17.42
CA VAL A 293 1.93 7.97 18.23
C VAL A 293 2.24 7.17 19.48
N VAL A 294 3.01 6.08 19.37
CA VAL A 294 3.43 5.30 20.54
C VAL A 294 4.21 6.18 21.53
N ALA A 295 5.18 6.97 21.06
CA ALA A 295 5.95 7.88 21.89
C ALA A 295 5.08 8.95 22.57
N VAL A 296 4.14 9.56 21.84
CA VAL A 296 3.21 10.56 22.38
C VAL A 296 2.29 9.96 23.43
N VAL A 297 1.77 8.74 23.22
CA VAL A 297 0.91 8.06 24.20
C VAL A 297 1.68 7.77 25.49
N ILE A 298 2.96 7.39 25.41
CA ILE A 298 3.81 7.17 26.59
C ILE A 298 4.09 8.47 27.32
N TRP A 299 4.37 9.54 26.58
CA TRP A 299 4.58 10.87 27.15
C TRP A 299 3.31 11.36 27.87
N LEU A 300 2.15 11.27 27.23
CA LEU A 300 0.84 11.61 27.82
C LEU A 300 0.54 10.77 29.05
N ARG A 301 0.90 9.48 29.05
CA ARG A 301 0.72 8.58 30.21
C ARG A 301 1.43 9.10 31.45
N ASN A 302 2.58 9.75 31.28
CA ASN A 302 3.37 10.29 32.38
C ASN A 302 2.82 11.64 32.88
N TRP A 303 2.06 12.38 32.05
CA TRP A 303 1.56 13.73 32.36
C TRP A 303 0.09 13.76 32.79
N TRP A 304 -0.78 12.99 32.14
CA TRP A 304 -2.24 13.05 32.29
C TRP A 304 -2.87 11.81 32.95
N GLY A 305 -2.05 10.81 33.28
CA GLY A 305 -2.50 9.54 33.83
C GLY A 305 -2.80 8.49 32.76
N ARG A 306 -2.84 7.23 33.20
CA ARG A 306 -2.91 6.05 32.31
C ARG A 306 -4.24 5.95 31.55
N ALA A 307 -5.36 6.12 32.23
CA ALA A 307 -6.69 5.91 31.64
C ALA A 307 -6.97 6.92 30.52
N GLN A 308 -6.67 8.19 30.78
CA GLN A 308 -6.87 9.31 29.87
C GLN A 308 -5.99 9.17 28.62
N ALA A 309 -4.72 8.80 28.80
CA ALA A 309 -3.79 8.58 27.70
C ALA A 309 -4.25 7.46 26.76
N TYR A 310 -4.75 6.35 27.30
CA TYR A 310 -5.27 5.25 26.46
C TYR A 310 -6.62 5.59 25.82
N LEU A 311 -7.52 6.31 26.51
CA LEU A 311 -8.81 6.72 25.97
C LEU A 311 -8.66 7.57 24.69
N VAL A 312 -7.70 8.50 24.69
CA VAL A 312 -7.41 9.38 23.54
C VAL A 312 -6.46 8.72 22.53
N GLY A 313 -5.46 7.99 23.03
CA GLY A 313 -4.42 7.40 22.20
C GLY A 313 -4.86 6.18 21.41
N ALA A 314 -5.75 5.34 21.96
CA ALA A 314 -6.13 4.08 21.33
C ALA A 314 -6.85 4.26 19.97
N PRO A 315 -7.84 5.16 19.82
CA PRO A 315 -8.47 5.40 18.51
C PRO A 315 -7.48 5.86 17.44
N VAL A 316 -6.56 6.77 17.80
CA VAL A 316 -5.52 7.27 16.90
C VAL A 316 -4.56 6.13 16.53
N PHE A 317 -4.12 5.34 17.51
CA PHE A 317 -3.26 4.19 17.28
C PHE A 317 -3.90 3.17 16.34
N VAL A 318 -5.19 2.86 16.51
CA VAL A 318 -5.92 1.94 15.63
C VAL A 318 -6.00 2.50 14.21
N LEU A 319 -6.30 3.78 14.05
CA LEU A 319 -6.34 4.44 12.73
C LEU A 319 -4.98 4.42 12.04
N ILE A 320 -3.91 4.78 12.74
CA ILE A 320 -2.56 4.78 12.15
C ILE A 320 -2.09 3.36 11.85
N SER A 321 -2.40 2.38 12.71
CA SER A 321 -2.12 0.97 12.42
C SER A 321 -2.87 0.47 11.19
N TYR A 322 -4.12 0.92 11.00
CA TYR A 322 -4.89 0.65 9.80
C TYR A 322 -4.22 1.22 8.55
N LEU A 323 -3.88 2.53 8.55
CA LEU A 323 -3.25 3.20 7.41
C LEU A 323 -1.88 2.61 7.05
N LEU A 324 -1.05 2.32 8.06
CA LEU A 324 0.22 1.62 7.88
C LEU A 324 0.02 0.26 7.21
N THR A 325 -0.99 -0.49 7.65
CA THR A 325 -1.26 -1.83 7.13
C THR A 325 -1.75 -1.78 5.68
N GLN A 326 -2.59 -0.81 5.30
CA GLN A 326 -3.01 -0.61 3.90
C GLN A 326 -1.80 -0.36 2.99
N SER A 327 -0.90 0.55 3.37
CA SER A 327 0.31 0.82 2.61
C SER A 327 1.26 -0.38 2.58
N LEU A 328 1.37 -1.12 3.68
CA LEU A 328 2.18 -2.32 3.74
C LEU A 328 1.67 -3.39 2.75
N PHE A 329 0.35 -3.60 2.67
CA PHE A 329 -0.22 -4.58 1.75
C PHE A 329 -0.11 -4.18 0.28
N ALA A 330 -0.07 -2.89 -0.05
CA ALA A 330 0.19 -2.42 -1.41
C ALA A 330 1.59 -2.85 -1.92
N VAL A 331 2.58 -2.87 -1.03
CA VAL A 331 3.97 -3.29 -1.33
C VAL A 331 4.15 -4.81 -1.27
N LEU A 332 3.22 -5.54 -0.65
CA LEU A 332 3.26 -7.01 -0.65
C LEU A 332 2.80 -7.58 -1.99
N PRO A 333 3.23 -8.80 -2.34
CA PRO A 333 2.79 -9.47 -3.56
C PRO A 333 1.26 -9.58 -3.64
N ASN A 334 0.71 -9.22 -4.79
CA ASN A 334 -0.72 -9.06 -5.04
C ASN A 334 -1.59 -10.33 -4.82
N LEU A 335 -1.00 -11.53 -4.83
CA LEU A 335 -1.73 -12.80 -4.66
C LEU A 335 -1.80 -13.34 -3.23
N ILE A 336 -1.17 -12.68 -2.24
CA ILE A 336 -1.08 -13.18 -0.85
C ILE A 336 -2.25 -12.70 -0.01
#